data_AF-A0AAD8WXM4-F1
#
_entry.id   AF-A0AAD8WXM4-F1
#
_cell.length_a   1.000
_cell.length_b   1.000
_cell.length_c   1.000
_cell.angle_alpha   90.00
_cell.angle_beta   90.00
_cell.angle_gamma   90.00
#
_symmetry.space_group_name_H-M   'P 1'
#
loop_
_entity.id
_entity.type
_entity.pdbx_description
1 polymer ?
#
loop_
_entity_poly.entity_id
_entity_poly.type
_entity_poly.pdbx_seq_one_letter_code
_entity_poly.pdbx_strand_id
1 'polypeptide(L)'
;MEMVAAAATKDAKKNGGTPEWRVTVPEGASVTVEHERCLAARAWGWLVSCVVALGAKVSGSGKRLWKIGADDPRRAVHGLKVGLALSLVSVFYYTRPLYEGVGGNAMWAIMTVVVVFEYTVGGCVYKGFNRAAATVSAGAIALGVHWVAVHAGGELEPFIRSGSVFLLASIATFSRFIPTVKARFDYGVTIFILTYSLVAVSGYRVEALLVMAQSRVCTIAIGIFMCLAVCVLVCPVWAGQELHRLTARNMDKLAGAVEACVEDYFTDQPADGKRPPSDKADGYKCVLNSKASEDSQANLARWEPAHGSFGFRHPYDQYKSVGAAMRHCAYCVEALSGCARSEIQAPDHVKRRLAGGCASVAARCALVLREASISVAAMTTSWALDLAVAEMNTAVQELQSDLRALPSKLVEEESPAAVLDAVQLFTVTSLLIEVSTRIESVVDAVDTLASLAGFRSSDVEKDEDSETETKVKQPVSDPDSDEPEKKHIEQV
;
A
#
# COMPACT_ATOMS: atom_id res chain seq x y z
N MET A 1 32.83 11.41 42.55
CA MET A 1 32.72 12.27 43.74
C MET A 1 31.35 12.00 44.35
N GLU A 2 31.14 10.86 45.01
CA GLU A 2 31.67 10.48 46.34
C GLU A 2 31.12 11.40 47.43
N MET A 3 30.18 10.89 48.25
CA MET A 3 30.41 10.33 49.60
C MET A 3 30.54 11.45 50.65
N VAL A 4 30.09 11.32 51.90
CA VAL A 4 30.29 10.22 52.87
C VAL A 4 29.11 10.13 53.84
N ALA A 5 28.80 8.92 54.31
CA ALA A 5 27.93 8.68 55.47
C ALA A 5 28.77 8.50 56.75
N ALA A 6 28.26 8.91 57.91
CA ALA A 6 28.85 8.62 59.21
C ALA A 6 27.78 8.27 60.26
N ALA A 7 28.08 7.28 61.10
CA ALA A 7 27.24 6.75 62.17
C ALA A 7 28.06 6.58 63.47
N ALA A 8 27.45 5.96 64.50
CA ALA A 8 27.96 5.68 65.86
C ALA A 8 27.78 6.84 66.88
N THR A 9 26.91 6.82 67.90
CA THR A 9 26.58 5.88 69.04
C THR A 9 27.42 6.08 70.31
N LYS A 10 26.74 6.30 71.45
CA LYS A 10 27.02 5.86 72.85
C LYS A 10 25.95 6.49 73.79
N ASP A 11 25.08 5.74 74.46
CA ASP A 11 25.24 4.93 75.70
C ASP A 11 25.18 5.70 77.02
N ALA A 12 24.09 5.56 77.81
CA ALA A 12 24.07 5.77 79.27
C ALA A 12 22.81 5.20 80.02
N LYS A 13 22.97 4.01 80.61
CA LYS A 13 22.47 3.52 81.94
C LYS A 13 21.12 3.99 82.57
N LYS A 14 20.24 2.97 82.73
CA LYS A 14 19.67 2.38 83.99
C LYS A 14 18.67 3.12 84.93
N ASN A 15 17.58 2.35 85.18
CA ASN A 15 16.87 2.05 86.46
C ASN A 15 15.69 2.93 86.94
N GLY A 16 14.54 2.27 87.17
CA GLY A 16 13.48 2.73 88.10
C GLY A 16 12.03 2.43 87.70
N GLY A 17 11.48 1.26 88.04
CA GLY A 17 10.02 1.07 88.24
C GLY A 17 9.72 1.20 89.74
N THR A 18 8.50 1.39 90.28
CA THR A 18 7.07 1.22 89.86
C THR A 18 6.20 2.05 90.87
N PRO A 19 4.85 2.02 90.95
CA PRO A 19 3.78 1.63 90.01
C PRO A 19 2.66 2.70 89.79
N GLU A 20 1.84 2.44 88.76
CA GLU A 20 0.42 2.76 88.54
C GLU A 20 -0.43 3.52 89.61
N TRP A 21 -1.11 4.60 89.20
CA TRP A 21 -2.44 5.01 89.74
C TRP A 21 -3.37 5.63 88.66
N ARG A 22 -4.26 4.78 88.13
CA ARG A 22 -5.70 4.98 87.86
C ARG A 22 -6.20 6.31 87.23
N VAL A 23 -6.48 6.22 85.93
CA VAL A 23 -7.73 6.61 85.23
C VAL A 23 -8.49 7.87 85.65
N THR A 24 -8.59 8.82 84.71
CA THR A 24 -9.86 9.50 84.39
C THR A 24 -10.10 9.40 82.88
N VAL A 25 -11.16 8.69 82.46
CA VAL A 25 -11.65 8.73 81.07
C VAL A 25 -12.79 9.75 81.04
N PRO A 26 -12.72 10.79 80.20
CA PRO A 26 -13.89 11.61 79.89
C PRO A 26 -14.81 10.80 78.96
N GLU A 27 -15.96 10.35 79.47
CA GLU A 27 -17.06 9.90 78.62
C GLU A 27 -17.56 11.10 77.81
N GLY A 28 -17.47 11.05 76.47
CA GLY A 28 -18.00 12.13 75.63
C GLY A 28 -17.20 12.52 74.39
N ALA A 29 -16.47 11.60 73.75
CA ALA A 29 -15.97 11.82 72.39
C ALA A 29 -16.14 10.55 71.55
N SER A 30 -17.03 10.60 70.56
CA SER A 30 -17.13 9.57 69.53
C SER A 30 -15.85 9.58 68.69
N VAL A 31 -14.94 8.64 68.91
CA VAL A 31 -13.80 8.40 68.02
C VAL A 31 -14.35 7.82 66.71
N THR A 32 -14.73 8.70 65.80
CA THR A 32 -15.15 8.34 64.45
C THR A 32 -14.01 7.65 63.73
N VAL A 33 -14.33 6.56 63.05
CA VAL A 33 -13.39 5.77 62.23
C VAL A 33 -13.00 6.56 60.97
N GLU A 34 -12.12 7.55 61.13
CA GLU A 34 -11.62 8.37 60.02
C GLU A 34 -10.46 7.70 59.27
N HIS A 35 -9.69 6.83 59.95
CA HIS A 35 -8.49 6.23 59.36
C HIS A 35 -8.82 5.25 58.22
N GLU A 36 -9.79 4.36 58.40
CA GLU A 36 -10.22 3.42 57.35
C GLU A 36 -10.92 4.13 56.18
N ARG A 37 -11.74 5.15 56.48
CA ARG A 37 -12.38 5.98 55.44
C ARG A 37 -11.34 6.68 54.57
N CYS A 38 -10.22 7.14 55.13
CA CYS A 38 -9.16 7.80 54.38
C CYS A 38 -8.39 6.84 53.45
N LEU A 39 -8.13 5.61 53.89
CA LEU A 39 -7.52 4.57 53.03
C LEU A 39 -8.47 4.08 51.94
N ALA A 40 -9.73 3.83 52.27
CA ALA A 40 -10.76 3.46 51.30
C ALA A 40 -11.00 4.57 50.27
N ALA A 41 -11.07 5.84 50.68
CA ALA A 41 -11.19 6.98 49.78
C ALA A 41 -9.98 7.16 48.86
N ARG A 42 -8.76 6.91 49.35
CA ARG A 42 -7.53 6.93 48.52
C ARG A 42 -7.50 5.78 47.50
N ALA A 43 -7.88 4.56 47.92
CA ALA A 43 -8.00 3.42 47.02
C ALA A 43 -9.08 3.64 45.95
N TRP A 44 -10.24 4.20 46.33
CA TRP A 44 -11.32 4.57 45.41
C TRP A 44 -10.88 5.66 44.44
N GLY A 45 -10.22 6.72 44.92
CA GLY A 45 -9.67 7.79 44.09
C GLY A 45 -8.62 7.28 43.08
N TRP A 46 -7.77 6.34 43.50
CA TRP A 46 -6.83 5.66 42.60
C TRP A 46 -7.55 4.83 41.52
N LEU A 47 -8.56 4.03 41.92
CA LEU A 47 -9.39 3.24 41.00
C LEU A 47 -10.11 4.12 39.97
N VAL A 48 -10.76 5.20 40.42
CA VAL A 48 -11.43 6.17 39.56
C VAL A 48 -10.42 6.83 38.61
N SER A 49 -9.24 7.21 39.09
CA SER A 49 -8.18 7.77 38.24
C SER A 49 -7.68 6.78 37.19
N CYS A 50 -7.52 5.49 37.54
CA CYS A 50 -7.20 4.43 36.58
C CYS A 50 -8.30 4.22 35.53
N VAL A 51 -9.58 4.25 35.93
CA VAL A 51 -10.73 4.14 35.02
C VAL A 51 -10.82 5.35 34.10
N VAL A 52 -10.60 6.57 34.61
CA VAL A 52 -10.55 7.80 33.81
C VAL A 52 -9.35 7.80 32.86
N ALA A 53 -8.18 7.33 33.29
CA ALA A 53 -7.00 7.20 32.43
C ALA A 53 -7.20 6.15 31.33
N LEU A 54 -7.85 5.02 31.64
CA LEU A 54 -8.28 4.02 30.65
C LEU A 54 -9.29 4.61 29.68
N GLY A 55 -10.33 5.31 30.16
CA GLY A 55 -11.33 5.99 29.32
C GLY A 55 -10.72 7.07 28.42
N ALA A 56 -9.80 7.88 28.94
CA ALA A 56 -9.04 8.87 28.16
C ALA A 56 -8.18 8.19 27.09
N LYS A 57 -7.48 7.10 27.42
CA LYS A 57 -6.66 6.33 26.48
C LYS A 57 -7.50 5.64 25.41
N VAL A 58 -8.65 5.06 25.78
CA VAL A 58 -9.64 4.47 24.86
C VAL A 58 -10.25 5.56 23.97
N SER A 59 -10.58 6.75 24.48
CA SER A 59 -11.10 7.85 23.66
C SER A 59 -10.05 8.45 22.73
N GLY A 60 -8.78 8.52 23.14
CA GLY A 60 -7.66 8.92 22.28
C GLY A 60 -7.40 7.91 21.16
N SER A 61 -7.39 6.63 21.48
CA SER A 61 -7.38 5.54 20.49
C SER A 61 -8.61 5.58 19.60
N GLY A 62 -9.80 5.85 20.16
CA GLY A 62 -11.07 5.96 19.43
C GLY A 62 -11.07 7.11 18.42
N LYS A 63 -10.59 8.30 18.81
CA LYS A 63 -10.37 9.43 17.90
C LYS A 63 -9.36 9.10 16.79
N ARG A 64 -8.32 8.33 17.10
CA ARG A 64 -7.33 7.87 16.11
C ARG A 64 -7.90 6.81 15.16
N LEU A 65 -8.70 5.85 15.64
CA LEU A 65 -9.41 4.89 14.80
C LEU A 65 -10.47 5.59 13.93
N TRP A 66 -11.22 6.53 14.49
CA TRP A 66 -12.17 7.36 13.75
C TRP A 66 -11.47 8.12 12.63
N LYS A 67 -10.33 8.77 12.93
CA LYS A 67 -9.52 9.44 11.91
C LYS A 67 -9.04 8.46 10.83
N ILE A 68 -8.52 7.28 11.20
CA ILE A 68 -8.08 6.26 10.22
C ILE A 68 -9.26 5.76 9.34
N GLY A 69 -10.46 5.63 9.90
CA GLY A 69 -11.66 5.23 9.17
C GLY A 69 -12.30 6.34 8.33
N ALA A 70 -12.15 7.60 8.72
CA ALA A 70 -12.62 8.78 7.99
C ALA A 70 -11.65 9.16 6.85
N ASP A 71 -10.34 9.09 7.11
CA ASP A 71 -9.29 9.35 6.12
C ASP A 71 -9.27 8.28 5.00
N ASP A 72 -9.69 7.03 5.31
CA ASP A 72 -9.82 5.95 4.33
C ASP A 72 -11.03 5.02 4.64
N PRO A 73 -12.24 5.36 4.16
CA PRO A 73 -13.45 4.58 4.44
C PRO A 73 -13.40 3.14 3.92
N ARG A 74 -12.51 2.85 2.96
CA ARG A 74 -12.33 1.48 2.42
C ARG A 74 -11.75 0.54 3.47
N ARG A 75 -10.97 1.04 4.43
CA ARG A 75 -10.44 0.26 5.57
C ARG A 75 -11.53 -0.11 6.56
N ALA A 76 -12.44 0.82 6.85
CA ALA A 76 -13.61 0.56 7.70
C ALA A 76 -14.52 -0.49 7.05
N VAL A 77 -14.79 -0.34 5.75
CA VAL A 77 -15.52 -1.33 4.95
C VAL A 77 -14.81 -2.69 4.96
N HIS A 78 -13.49 -2.75 4.78
CA HIS A 78 -12.74 -4.02 4.86
C HIS A 78 -12.90 -4.71 6.23
N GLY A 79 -12.80 -3.96 7.34
CA GLY A 79 -13.06 -4.51 8.67
C GLY A 79 -14.48 -5.09 8.83
N LEU A 80 -15.49 -4.38 8.30
CA LEU A 80 -16.87 -4.87 8.25
C LEU A 80 -17.00 -6.14 7.39
N LYS A 81 -16.31 -6.22 6.25
CA LYS A 81 -16.30 -7.43 5.40
C LYS A 81 -15.69 -8.64 6.11
N VAL A 82 -14.57 -8.47 6.82
CA VAL A 82 -13.95 -9.56 7.62
C VAL A 82 -14.94 -10.05 8.67
N GLY A 83 -15.59 -9.13 9.39
CA GLY A 83 -16.64 -9.46 10.35
C GLY A 83 -17.79 -10.23 9.72
N LEU A 84 -18.31 -9.75 8.58
CA LEU A 84 -19.40 -10.41 7.84
C LEU A 84 -19.00 -11.82 7.36
N ALA A 85 -17.79 -12.02 6.83
CA ALA A 85 -17.32 -13.32 6.40
C ALA A 85 -17.21 -14.31 7.58
N LEU A 86 -16.73 -13.86 8.74
CA LEU A 86 -16.68 -14.67 9.97
C LEU A 86 -18.09 -14.99 10.48
N SER A 87 -19.00 -14.02 10.50
CA SER A 87 -20.40 -14.22 10.90
C SER A 87 -21.12 -15.20 9.98
N LEU A 88 -20.95 -15.07 8.65
CA LEU A 88 -21.56 -15.96 7.67
C LEU A 88 -21.03 -17.39 7.80
N VAL A 89 -19.72 -17.58 7.97
CA VAL A 89 -19.15 -18.92 8.25
C VAL A 89 -19.70 -19.48 9.57
N SER A 90 -19.76 -18.68 10.63
CA SER A 90 -20.30 -19.13 11.92
C SER A 90 -21.77 -19.55 11.81
N VAL A 91 -22.62 -18.74 11.17
CA VAL A 91 -24.03 -19.05 10.92
C VAL A 91 -24.17 -20.33 10.08
N PHE A 92 -23.36 -20.49 9.04
CA PHE A 92 -23.35 -21.69 8.20
C PHE A 92 -23.08 -22.96 9.03
N TYR A 93 -22.12 -22.92 9.97
CA TYR A 93 -21.83 -24.03 10.89
C TYR A 93 -22.90 -24.29 11.95
N TYR A 94 -23.69 -23.30 12.34
CA TYR A 94 -24.80 -23.49 13.29
C TYR A 94 -26.05 -24.11 12.65
N THR A 95 -26.08 -24.29 11.32
CA THR A 95 -27.17 -25.04 10.67
C THR A 95 -27.01 -26.55 10.88
N ARG A 96 -28.03 -27.18 11.51
CA ARG A 96 -27.98 -28.59 11.96
C ARG A 96 -27.45 -29.61 10.94
N PRO A 97 -27.85 -29.61 9.65
CA PRO A 97 -27.43 -30.64 8.69
C PRO A 97 -25.92 -30.70 8.46
N LEU A 98 -25.20 -29.59 8.67
CA LEU A 98 -23.76 -29.49 8.41
C LEU A 98 -22.92 -29.55 9.70
N TYR A 99 -23.52 -29.22 10.85
CA TYR A 99 -22.91 -29.50 12.15
C TYR A 99 -22.70 -31.02 12.36
N GLU A 100 -23.68 -31.84 11.98
CA GLU A 100 -23.56 -33.30 12.10
C GLU A 100 -22.61 -33.91 11.06
N GLY A 101 -22.52 -33.34 9.85
CA GLY A 101 -21.60 -33.83 8.81
C GLY A 101 -20.14 -33.35 8.95
N VAL A 102 -19.88 -32.22 9.62
CA VAL A 102 -18.57 -31.53 9.57
C VAL A 102 -18.14 -30.85 10.88
N GLY A 103 -18.96 -30.93 11.95
CA GLY A 103 -18.88 -30.05 13.13
C GLY A 103 -17.56 -30.04 13.90
N GLY A 104 -16.78 -31.14 13.88
CA GLY A 104 -15.46 -31.19 14.51
C GLY A 104 -14.39 -30.30 13.86
N ASN A 105 -14.60 -29.87 12.60
CA ASN A 105 -13.59 -29.15 11.80
C ASN A 105 -13.89 -27.65 11.60
N ALA A 106 -14.88 -27.07 12.29
CA ALA A 106 -15.26 -25.65 12.16
C ALA A 106 -14.08 -24.67 12.39
N MET A 107 -13.14 -25.03 13.29
CA MET A 107 -11.89 -24.29 13.51
C MET A 107 -11.12 -24.04 12.21
N TRP A 108 -11.07 -25.01 11.30
CA TRP A 108 -10.34 -24.88 10.03
C TRP A 108 -10.98 -23.87 9.08
N ALA A 109 -12.31 -23.74 9.07
CA ALA A 109 -13.00 -22.73 8.26
C ALA A 109 -12.80 -21.32 8.83
N ILE A 110 -12.94 -21.14 10.15
CA ILE A 110 -12.70 -19.85 10.81
C ILE A 110 -11.22 -19.42 10.63
N MET A 111 -10.27 -20.32 10.86
CA MET A 111 -8.85 -20.10 10.57
C MET A 111 -8.58 -19.81 9.09
N THR A 112 -9.36 -20.41 8.19
CA THR A 112 -9.27 -20.08 6.75
C THR A 112 -9.68 -18.64 6.52
N VAL A 113 -10.82 -18.19 7.04
CA VAL A 113 -11.27 -16.79 6.89
C VAL A 113 -10.23 -15.82 7.44
N VAL A 114 -9.80 -15.98 8.70
CA VAL A 114 -8.84 -15.07 9.35
C VAL A 114 -7.52 -14.94 8.57
N VAL A 115 -7.07 -16.00 7.91
CA VAL A 115 -5.74 -16.03 7.25
C VAL A 115 -5.82 -15.69 5.75
N VAL A 116 -6.90 -16.08 5.06
CA VAL A 116 -7.10 -15.88 3.61
C VAL A 116 -7.71 -14.52 3.28
N PHE A 117 -8.56 -13.99 4.15
CA PHE A 117 -9.20 -12.70 3.90
C PHE A 117 -8.15 -11.59 3.84
N GLU A 118 -8.23 -10.78 2.78
CA GLU A 118 -7.25 -9.78 2.40
C GLU A 118 -7.93 -8.48 2.00
N TYR A 119 -7.15 -7.39 1.91
CA TYR A 119 -7.71 -6.08 1.57
C TYR A 119 -8.28 -6.05 0.14
N THR A 120 -7.59 -6.68 -0.82
CA THR A 120 -7.99 -6.73 -2.23
C THR A 120 -8.59 -8.09 -2.62
N VAL A 121 -9.42 -8.09 -3.68
CA VAL A 121 -9.98 -9.32 -4.27
C VAL A 121 -8.84 -10.23 -4.74
N GLY A 122 -7.85 -9.69 -5.45
CA GLY A 122 -6.66 -10.43 -5.90
C GLY A 122 -5.89 -11.06 -4.74
N GLY A 123 -5.76 -10.37 -3.61
CA GLY A 123 -5.19 -10.92 -2.38
C GLY A 123 -5.93 -12.15 -1.86
N CYS A 124 -7.26 -12.09 -1.86
CA CYS A 124 -8.13 -13.18 -1.40
C CYS A 124 -8.08 -14.39 -2.35
N VAL A 125 -8.11 -14.16 -3.66
CA VAL A 125 -7.96 -15.22 -4.67
C VAL A 125 -6.58 -15.87 -4.57
N TYR A 126 -5.51 -15.06 -4.53
CA TYR A 126 -4.13 -15.50 -4.36
C TYR A 126 -3.94 -16.38 -3.13
N LYS A 127 -4.38 -15.92 -1.95
CA LYS A 127 -4.27 -16.71 -0.72
C LYS A 127 -5.20 -17.92 -0.72
N GLY A 128 -6.42 -17.80 -1.21
CA GLY A 128 -7.37 -18.90 -1.27
C GLY A 128 -6.85 -20.05 -2.13
N PHE A 129 -6.40 -19.73 -3.35
CA PHE A 129 -5.80 -20.70 -4.27
C PHE A 129 -4.53 -21.33 -3.67
N ASN A 130 -3.60 -20.52 -3.15
CA ASN A 130 -2.38 -21.03 -2.53
C ASN A 130 -2.66 -21.91 -1.30
N ARG A 131 -3.69 -21.60 -0.49
CA ARG A 131 -4.11 -22.44 0.64
C ARG A 131 -4.62 -23.79 0.16
N ALA A 132 -5.53 -23.79 -0.82
CA ALA A 132 -6.07 -25.03 -1.39
C ALA A 132 -4.97 -25.90 -2.00
N ALA A 133 -4.14 -25.32 -2.87
CA ALA A 133 -3.02 -26.02 -3.51
C ALA A 133 -2.01 -26.57 -2.48
N ALA A 134 -1.64 -25.77 -1.48
CA ALA A 134 -0.71 -26.20 -0.43
C ALA A 134 -1.29 -27.31 0.46
N THR A 135 -2.57 -27.23 0.84
CA THR A 135 -3.22 -28.28 1.63
C THR A 135 -3.37 -29.59 0.85
N VAL A 136 -3.78 -29.53 -0.43
CA VAL A 136 -3.93 -30.73 -1.27
C VAL A 136 -2.57 -31.39 -1.53
N SER A 137 -1.54 -30.62 -1.89
CA SER A 137 -0.19 -31.15 -2.12
C SER A 137 0.46 -31.69 -0.84
N ALA A 138 0.31 -31.01 0.30
CA ALA A 138 0.77 -31.53 1.60
C ALA A 138 0.07 -32.85 1.97
N GLY A 139 -1.25 -32.94 1.75
CA GLY A 139 -2.02 -34.17 1.98
C GLY A 139 -1.58 -35.32 1.08
N ALA A 140 -1.41 -35.06 -0.22
CA ALA A 140 -0.96 -36.06 -1.20
C ALA A 140 0.45 -36.58 -0.89
N ILE A 141 1.40 -35.69 -0.56
CA ILE A 141 2.76 -36.08 -0.18
C ILE A 141 2.76 -36.84 1.16
N ALA A 142 1.95 -36.45 2.13
CA ALA A 142 1.83 -37.17 3.41
C ALA A 142 1.26 -38.59 3.23
N LEU A 143 0.28 -38.78 2.33
CA LEU A 143 -0.22 -40.11 1.96
C LEU A 143 0.86 -40.95 1.27
N GLY A 144 1.64 -40.35 0.36
CA GLY A 144 2.76 -41.03 -0.30
C GLY A 144 3.85 -41.46 0.68
N VAL A 145 4.27 -40.59 1.59
CA VAL A 145 5.24 -40.90 2.64
C VAL A 145 4.70 -41.96 3.60
N HIS A 146 3.42 -41.90 3.98
CA HIS A 146 2.79 -42.93 4.79
C HIS A 146 2.78 -44.29 4.07
N TRP A 147 2.49 -44.33 2.78
CA TRP A 147 2.53 -45.55 1.98
C TRP A 147 3.94 -46.16 1.96
N VAL A 148 4.97 -45.35 1.72
CA VAL A 148 6.38 -45.81 1.80
C VAL A 148 6.74 -46.32 3.19
N ALA A 149 6.36 -45.60 4.25
CA ALA A 149 6.69 -45.95 5.63
C ALA A 149 6.10 -47.32 6.04
N VAL A 150 4.87 -47.63 5.63
CA VAL A 150 4.23 -48.93 5.90
C VAL A 150 4.92 -50.07 5.14
N HIS A 151 5.34 -49.85 3.89
CA HIS A 151 6.02 -50.88 3.09
C HIS A 151 7.48 -51.13 3.53
N ALA A 152 8.09 -50.19 4.25
CA ALA A 152 9.46 -50.31 4.76
C ALA A 152 9.58 -51.13 6.07
N GLY A 153 8.47 -51.52 6.69
CA GLY A 153 8.44 -52.29 7.94
C GLY A 153 8.42 -51.43 9.20
N GLY A 154 7.85 -51.99 10.28
CA GLY A 154 7.44 -51.25 11.47
C GLY A 154 8.57 -50.56 12.26
N GLU A 155 9.81 -51.08 12.20
CA GLU A 155 10.96 -50.42 12.84
C GLU A 155 11.40 -49.15 12.10
N LEU A 156 11.27 -49.11 10.77
CA LEU A 156 11.66 -47.96 9.93
C LEU A 156 10.54 -46.92 9.76
N GLU A 157 9.28 -47.31 9.96
CA GLU A 157 8.11 -46.43 9.86
C GLU A 157 8.26 -45.08 10.63
N PRO A 158 8.65 -45.04 11.93
CA PRO A 158 8.82 -43.78 12.65
C PRO A 158 10.00 -42.94 12.14
N PHE A 159 11.10 -43.58 11.70
CA PHE A 159 12.26 -42.87 11.16
C PHE A 159 11.95 -42.23 9.80
N ILE A 160 11.24 -42.93 8.92
CA ILE A 160 10.80 -42.39 7.62
C ILE A 160 9.83 -41.22 7.83
N ARG A 161 8.84 -41.40 8.72
CA ARG A 161 7.87 -40.34 9.06
C ARG A 161 8.56 -39.10 9.62
N SER A 162 9.43 -39.25 10.64
CA SER A 162 10.16 -38.13 11.25
C SER A 162 11.16 -37.48 10.29
N GLY A 163 11.97 -38.28 9.60
CA GLY A 163 12.95 -37.79 8.63
C GLY A 163 12.32 -37.03 7.46
N SER A 164 11.14 -37.45 7.01
CA SER A 164 10.39 -36.73 5.97
C SER A 164 9.96 -35.32 6.39
N VAL A 165 9.57 -35.13 7.66
CA VAL A 165 9.20 -33.81 8.20
C VAL A 165 10.42 -32.89 8.22
N PHE A 166 11.55 -33.39 8.73
CA PHE A 166 12.81 -32.64 8.71
C PHE A 166 13.22 -32.25 7.27
N LEU A 167 13.21 -33.22 6.34
CA LEU A 167 13.62 -33.00 4.96
C LEU A 167 12.70 -32.02 4.22
N LEU A 168 11.38 -32.27 4.23
CA LEU A 168 10.42 -31.44 3.50
C LEU A 168 10.26 -30.06 4.11
N ALA A 169 10.29 -29.92 5.44
CA ALA A 169 10.29 -28.61 6.08
C ALA A 169 11.57 -27.82 5.76
N SER A 170 12.74 -28.48 5.70
CA SER A 170 14.00 -27.84 5.33
C SER A 170 14.00 -27.39 3.87
N ILE A 171 13.62 -28.25 2.92
CA ILE A 171 13.52 -27.91 1.50
C ILE A 171 12.51 -26.79 1.26
N ALA A 172 11.31 -26.90 1.84
CA ALA A 172 10.28 -25.90 1.72
C ALA A 172 10.72 -24.54 2.32
N THR A 173 11.33 -24.55 3.51
CA THR A 173 11.86 -23.32 4.13
C THR A 173 12.97 -22.71 3.28
N PHE A 174 13.91 -23.52 2.77
CA PHE A 174 14.99 -23.05 1.92
C PHE A 174 14.47 -22.42 0.61
N SER A 175 13.41 -22.97 0.02
CA SER A 175 12.78 -22.42 -1.19
C SER A 175 12.32 -20.97 -1.02
N ARG A 176 12.02 -20.51 0.21
CA ARG A 176 11.60 -19.13 0.52
C ARG A 176 12.71 -18.09 0.39
N PHE A 177 13.97 -18.52 0.29
CA PHE A 177 15.09 -17.63 -0.03
C PHE A 177 15.20 -17.36 -1.54
N ILE A 178 14.58 -18.18 -2.39
CA ILE A 178 14.54 -17.96 -3.84
C ILE A 178 13.55 -16.81 -4.12
N PRO A 179 13.96 -15.66 -4.69
CA PRO A 179 13.10 -14.48 -4.80
C PRO A 179 11.80 -14.71 -5.59
N THR A 180 11.83 -15.55 -6.63
CA THR A 180 10.65 -15.90 -7.43
C THR A 180 9.63 -16.70 -6.64
N VAL A 181 10.07 -17.70 -5.86
CA VAL A 181 9.22 -18.47 -4.94
C VAL A 181 8.69 -17.57 -3.83
N LYS A 182 9.54 -16.69 -3.28
CA LYS A 182 9.13 -15.75 -2.24
C LYS A 182 8.02 -14.80 -2.71
N ALA A 183 8.15 -14.23 -3.90
CA ALA A 183 7.17 -13.30 -4.45
C ALA A 183 5.83 -13.98 -4.81
N ARG A 184 5.84 -15.27 -5.20
CA ARG A 184 4.67 -15.97 -5.75
C ARG A 184 4.02 -16.99 -4.82
N PHE A 185 4.73 -17.52 -3.84
CA PHE A 185 4.31 -18.72 -3.09
C PHE A 185 4.67 -18.72 -1.60
N ASP A 186 5.29 -17.68 -1.03
CA ASP A 186 5.74 -17.66 0.39
C ASP A 186 4.61 -18.01 1.39
N TYR A 187 3.37 -17.58 1.11
CA TYR A 187 2.17 -17.99 1.84
C TYR A 187 1.85 -19.49 1.66
N GLY A 188 1.79 -19.97 0.42
CA GLY A 188 1.52 -21.38 0.11
C GLY A 188 2.57 -22.33 0.71
N VAL A 189 3.85 -21.97 0.64
CA VAL A 189 4.96 -22.70 1.28
C VAL A 189 4.79 -22.76 2.80
N THR A 190 4.35 -21.67 3.45
CA THR A 190 4.06 -21.66 4.88
C THR A 190 2.90 -22.63 5.23
N ILE A 191 1.81 -22.59 4.45
CA ILE A 191 0.67 -23.49 4.64
C ILE A 191 1.05 -24.94 4.35
N PHE A 192 1.92 -25.20 3.38
CA PHE A 192 2.43 -26.53 3.05
C PHE A 192 3.20 -27.12 4.23
N ILE A 193 4.18 -26.39 4.78
CA ILE A 193 4.97 -26.83 5.93
C ILE A 193 4.05 -27.12 7.12
N LEU A 194 3.13 -26.21 7.44
CA LEU A 194 2.20 -26.36 8.55
C LEU A 194 1.27 -27.57 8.38
N THR A 195 0.67 -27.72 7.20
CA THR A 195 -0.26 -28.83 6.90
C THR A 195 0.47 -30.16 6.89
N TYR A 196 1.63 -30.25 6.22
CA TYR A 196 2.42 -31.48 6.14
C TYR A 196 2.86 -31.93 7.52
N SER A 197 3.43 -31.03 8.32
CA SER A 197 3.91 -31.33 9.68
C SER A 197 2.76 -31.79 10.57
N LEU A 198 1.61 -31.14 10.50
CA LEU A 198 0.44 -31.52 11.30
C LEU A 198 -0.11 -32.89 10.87
N VAL A 199 -0.20 -33.20 9.58
CA VAL A 199 -0.65 -34.52 9.10
C VAL A 199 0.35 -35.62 9.48
N ALA A 200 1.65 -35.38 9.26
CA ALA A 200 2.70 -36.34 9.54
C ALA A 200 2.83 -36.66 11.04
N VAL A 201 2.72 -35.67 11.92
CA VAL A 201 2.78 -35.87 13.38
C VAL A 201 1.50 -36.48 13.96
N SER A 202 0.34 -36.28 13.33
CA SER A 202 -0.95 -36.73 13.90
C SER A 202 -1.13 -38.26 13.94
N GLY A 203 -0.34 -39.07 13.22
CA GLY A 203 -0.24 -40.51 13.44
C GLY A 203 -1.51 -41.36 13.23
N TYR A 204 -2.53 -40.87 12.54
CA TYR A 204 -3.81 -41.59 12.35
C TYR A 204 -3.69 -42.77 11.37
N ARG A 205 -4.54 -43.79 11.56
CA ARG A 205 -4.73 -44.91 10.63
C ARG A 205 -5.28 -44.42 9.28
N VAL A 206 -4.92 -45.08 8.19
CA VAL A 206 -5.16 -44.60 6.80
C VAL A 206 -6.65 -44.31 6.50
N GLU A 207 -7.59 -45.14 6.94
CA GLU A 207 -9.03 -44.86 6.69
C GLU A 207 -9.51 -43.61 7.43
N ALA A 208 -9.02 -43.38 8.65
CA ALA A 208 -9.34 -42.18 9.43
C ALA A 208 -8.65 -40.92 8.85
N LEU A 209 -7.44 -41.07 8.29
CA LEU A 209 -6.74 -39.98 7.61
C LEU A 209 -7.51 -39.48 6.39
N LEU A 210 -8.05 -40.37 5.54
CA LEU A 210 -8.77 -39.98 4.33
C LEU A 210 -10.06 -39.20 4.63
N VAL A 211 -10.90 -39.71 5.55
CA VAL A 211 -12.16 -39.03 5.94
C VAL A 211 -11.88 -37.69 6.63
N MET A 212 -10.83 -37.62 7.45
CA MET A 212 -10.38 -36.38 8.08
C MET A 212 -9.82 -35.37 7.05
N ALA A 213 -9.04 -35.84 6.07
CA ALA A 213 -8.48 -35.00 5.03
C ALA A 213 -9.58 -34.44 4.12
N GLN A 214 -10.53 -35.28 3.70
CA GLN A 214 -11.69 -34.86 2.91
C GLN A 214 -12.50 -33.79 3.64
N SER A 215 -12.87 -34.03 4.90
CA SER A 215 -13.63 -33.05 5.69
C SER A 215 -12.85 -31.74 5.89
N ARG A 216 -11.53 -31.77 6.15
CA ARG A 216 -10.68 -30.56 6.22
C ARG A 216 -10.59 -29.80 4.90
N VAL A 217 -10.46 -30.50 3.76
CA VAL A 217 -10.45 -29.86 2.43
C VAL A 217 -11.80 -29.20 2.15
N CYS A 218 -12.92 -29.86 2.48
CA CYS A 218 -14.25 -29.27 2.36
C CYS A 218 -14.44 -28.03 3.26
N THR A 219 -14.01 -28.05 4.53
CA THR A 219 -14.13 -26.85 5.40
C THR A 219 -13.26 -25.69 4.94
N ILE A 220 -12.05 -25.97 4.44
CA ILE A 220 -11.17 -24.96 3.83
C ILE A 220 -11.80 -24.39 2.55
N ALA A 221 -12.39 -25.23 1.69
CA ALA A 221 -13.07 -24.79 0.48
C ALA A 221 -14.29 -23.90 0.79
N ILE A 222 -15.11 -24.27 1.78
CA ILE A 222 -16.23 -23.43 2.27
C ILE A 222 -15.71 -22.09 2.79
N GLY A 223 -14.65 -22.10 3.62
CA GLY A 223 -14.03 -20.87 4.13
C GLY A 223 -13.55 -19.95 3.01
N ILE A 224 -12.83 -20.49 2.02
CA ILE A 224 -12.37 -19.73 0.83
C ILE A 224 -13.55 -19.17 0.04
N PHE A 225 -14.57 -19.99 -0.23
CA PHE A 225 -15.77 -19.56 -0.97
C PHE A 225 -16.46 -18.38 -0.28
N MET A 226 -16.67 -18.45 1.04
CA MET A 226 -17.30 -17.37 1.80
C MET A 226 -16.44 -16.09 1.83
N CYS A 227 -15.10 -16.21 1.91
CA CYS A 227 -14.21 -15.06 1.74
C CYS A 227 -14.39 -14.40 0.37
N LEU A 228 -14.31 -15.19 -0.70
CA LEU A 228 -14.39 -14.68 -2.08
C LEU A 228 -15.75 -14.04 -2.36
N ALA A 229 -16.85 -14.69 -1.94
CA ALA A 229 -18.20 -14.16 -2.06
C ALA A 229 -18.32 -12.77 -1.39
N VAL A 230 -17.87 -12.62 -0.14
CA VAL A 230 -17.94 -11.33 0.55
C VAL A 230 -17.01 -10.29 -0.09
N CYS A 231 -15.79 -10.66 -0.50
CA CYS A 231 -14.85 -9.73 -1.13
C CYS A 231 -15.32 -9.17 -2.46
N VAL A 232 -15.95 -10.00 -3.29
CA VAL A 232 -16.44 -9.62 -4.63
C VAL A 232 -17.79 -8.90 -4.55
N LEU A 233 -18.73 -9.38 -3.72
CA LEU A 233 -20.10 -8.85 -3.68
C LEU A 233 -20.23 -7.58 -2.82
N VAL A 234 -19.42 -7.42 -1.76
CA VAL A 234 -19.51 -6.27 -0.87
C VAL A 234 -18.40 -5.28 -1.22
N CYS A 235 -18.75 -4.19 -1.93
CA CYS A 235 -17.87 -3.06 -2.26
C CYS A 235 -16.44 -3.48 -2.67
N PRO A 236 -16.26 -4.19 -3.80
CA PRO A 236 -14.98 -4.82 -4.15
C PRO A 236 -13.84 -3.82 -4.25
N VAL A 237 -12.66 -4.23 -3.75
CA VAL A 237 -11.42 -3.45 -3.84
C VAL A 237 -10.43 -4.23 -4.68
N TRP A 238 -10.07 -3.67 -5.82
CA TRP A 238 -9.23 -4.33 -6.82
C TRP A 238 -7.78 -3.87 -6.72
N ALA A 239 -6.84 -4.82 -6.68
CA ALA A 239 -5.41 -4.59 -6.69
C ALA A 239 -4.96 -3.88 -7.97
N GLY A 240 -5.54 -4.25 -9.12
CA GLY A 240 -5.25 -3.60 -10.40
C GLY A 240 -5.60 -2.11 -10.39
N GLN A 241 -6.77 -1.76 -9.84
CA GLN A 241 -7.17 -0.36 -9.69
C GLN A 241 -6.34 0.41 -8.66
N GLU A 242 -5.89 -0.24 -7.58
CA GLU A 242 -5.07 0.41 -6.56
C GLU A 242 -3.66 0.71 -7.09
N LEU A 243 -3.06 -0.24 -7.82
CA LEU A 243 -1.80 -0.03 -8.55
C LEU A 243 -1.91 1.13 -9.53
N HIS A 244 -3.00 1.15 -10.32
CA HIS A 244 -3.25 2.17 -11.31
C HIS A 244 -3.38 3.59 -10.69
N ARG A 245 -4.19 3.73 -9.63
CA ARG A 245 -4.31 5.00 -8.88
C ARG A 245 -3.00 5.41 -8.21
N LEU A 246 -2.22 4.43 -7.72
CA LEU A 246 -0.90 4.67 -7.15
C LEU A 246 0.07 5.24 -8.20
N THR A 247 0.10 4.68 -9.40
CA THR A 247 0.96 5.15 -10.50
C THR A 247 0.65 6.59 -10.91
N ALA A 248 -0.62 6.94 -11.15
CA ALA A 248 -1.02 8.32 -11.46
C ALA A 248 -0.66 9.29 -10.32
N ARG A 249 -1.06 8.97 -9.08
CA ARG A 249 -0.75 9.81 -7.90
C ARG A 249 0.77 9.98 -7.67
N ASN A 250 1.58 8.99 -8.01
CA ASN A 250 3.03 9.08 -7.88
C ASN A 250 3.63 10.05 -8.93
N MET A 251 3.11 10.10 -10.15
CA MET A 251 3.51 11.09 -11.15
C MET A 251 3.14 12.52 -10.71
N ASP A 252 1.92 12.76 -10.23
CA ASP A 252 1.49 14.07 -9.72
C ASP A 252 2.32 14.54 -8.51
N LYS A 253 2.63 13.64 -7.57
CA LYS A 253 3.53 13.95 -6.45
C LYS A 253 4.99 14.18 -6.87
N LEU A 254 5.44 13.58 -7.96
CA LEU A 254 6.75 13.85 -8.53
C LEU A 254 6.78 15.22 -9.21
N ALA A 255 5.72 15.57 -9.96
CA ALA A 255 5.53 16.87 -10.59
C ALA A 255 5.61 18.02 -9.58
N GLY A 256 4.82 17.94 -8.51
CA GLY A 256 4.84 18.92 -7.42
C GLY A 256 6.16 18.98 -6.64
N ALA A 257 6.95 17.90 -6.63
CA ALA A 257 8.27 17.88 -6.03
C ALA A 257 9.32 18.57 -6.93
N VAL A 258 9.25 18.42 -8.26
CA VAL A 258 10.15 19.12 -9.20
C VAL A 258 9.97 20.63 -9.10
N GLU A 259 8.73 21.13 -9.19
CA GLU A 259 8.41 22.55 -9.02
C GLU A 259 8.91 23.07 -7.66
N ALA A 260 8.52 22.41 -6.57
CA ALA A 260 8.85 22.88 -5.23
C ALA A 260 10.36 22.87 -4.92
N CYS A 261 11.14 21.92 -5.46
CA CYS A 261 12.60 21.93 -5.28
C CYS A 261 13.28 23.10 -5.99
N VAL A 262 12.79 23.49 -7.17
CA VAL A 262 13.32 24.64 -7.92
C VAL A 262 12.87 25.95 -7.29
N GLU A 263 11.59 26.07 -6.91
CA GLU A 263 11.06 27.19 -6.13
C GLU A 263 11.86 27.38 -4.82
N ASP A 264 12.14 26.29 -4.10
CA ASP A 264 12.94 26.34 -2.87
C ASP A 264 14.38 26.83 -3.12
N TYR A 265 15.04 26.44 -4.21
CA TYR A 265 16.42 26.90 -4.50
C TYR A 265 16.49 28.39 -4.87
N PHE A 266 15.51 28.90 -5.61
CA PHE A 266 15.52 30.27 -6.13
C PHE A 266 14.81 31.30 -5.24
N THR A 267 14.03 30.88 -4.24
CA THR A 267 13.42 31.79 -3.25
C THR A 267 14.46 32.26 -2.23
N ASP A 268 14.46 33.55 -1.89
CA ASP A 268 15.33 34.15 -0.88
C ASP A 268 15.24 33.45 0.49
N GLN A 269 16.35 33.34 1.22
CA GLN A 269 16.32 32.77 2.57
C GLN A 269 15.62 33.74 3.56
N PRO A 270 14.67 33.26 4.38
CA PRO A 270 14.09 34.09 5.45
C PRO A 270 15.16 34.38 6.53
N ALA A 271 15.09 35.55 7.15
CA ALA A 271 16.10 36.07 8.07
C ALA A 271 16.43 35.19 9.28
N ASP A 272 15.55 34.26 9.66
CA ASP A 272 15.75 33.28 10.75
C ASP A 272 16.49 31.99 10.33
N GLY A 273 16.95 31.88 9.07
CA GLY A 273 17.83 30.80 8.59
C GLY A 273 17.21 29.38 8.57
N LYS A 274 15.96 29.21 8.97
CA LYS A 274 15.22 27.93 8.94
C LYS A 274 13.96 28.06 8.11
N ARG A 275 14.02 27.64 6.84
CA ARG A 275 12.80 27.39 6.07
C ARG A 275 12.16 26.07 6.56
N PRO A 276 10.85 26.04 6.86
CA PRO A 276 10.17 24.78 7.15
C PRO A 276 10.24 23.86 5.92
N PRO A 277 10.37 22.53 6.08
CA PRO A 277 10.41 21.62 4.95
C PRO A 277 9.09 21.71 4.16
N SER A 278 9.19 21.97 2.86
CA SER A 278 8.05 21.90 1.96
C SER A 278 7.58 20.44 1.83
N ASP A 279 6.39 20.14 2.37
CA ASP A 279 5.72 18.84 2.22
C ASP A 279 5.53 18.45 0.74
N LYS A 280 5.48 19.44 -0.17
CA LYS A 280 5.45 19.23 -1.62
C LYS A 280 6.82 18.81 -2.16
N ALA A 281 7.91 19.49 -1.74
CA ALA A 281 9.27 19.14 -2.16
C ALA A 281 9.67 17.73 -1.71
N ASP A 282 9.17 17.25 -0.57
CA ASP A 282 9.34 15.86 -0.12
C ASP A 282 8.46 14.83 -0.87
N GLY A 283 7.65 15.26 -1.85
CA GLY A 283 6.74 14.42 -2.63
C GLY A 283 7.42 13.24 -3.33
N TYR A 284 8.64 13.41 -3.84
CA TYR A 284 9.42 12.34 -4.48
C TYR A 284 9.66 11.13 -3.57
N LYS A 285 9.69 11.32 -2.23
CA LYS A 285 9.90 10.23 -1.26
C LYS A 285 8.80 9.18 -1.33
N CYS A 286 7.58 9.54 -1.75
CA CYS A 286 6.52 8.54 -1.92
C CYS A 286 6.81 7.60 -3.10
N VAL A 287 7.46 8.10 -4.15
CA VAL A 287 7.86 7.35 -5.35
C VAL A 287 9.00 6.39 -5.02
N LEU A 288 10.01 6.86 -4.28
CA LEU A 288 11.13 6.02 -3.82
C LEU A 288 10.65 4.86 -2.93
N ASN A 289 9.70 5.11 -2.02
CA ASN A 289 9.16 4.10 -1.10
C ASN A 289 8.05 3.20 -1.69
N SER A 290 7.55 3.48 -2.90
CA SER A 290 6.40 2.77 -3.50
C SER A 290 6.70 1.36 -4.03
N LYS A 291 7.98 1.00 -4.23
CA LYS A 291 8.35 -0.25 -4.94
C LYS A 291 7.70 -1.51 -4.37
N ALA A 292 7.68 -1.66 -3.05
CA ALA A 292 7.09 -2.84 -2.40
C ALA A 292 5.56 -2.90 -2.58
N SER A 293 4.86 -1.76 -2.58
CA SER A 293 3.42 -1.72 -2.87
C SER A 293 3.13 -1.95 -4.36
N GLU A 294 3.94 -1.41 -5.28
CA GLU A 294 3.78 -1.66 -6.72
C GLU A 294 3.98 -3.14 -7.06
N ASP A 295 5.09 -3.74 -6.62
CA ASP A 295 5.42 -5.14 -6.89
C ASP A 295 4.36 -6.10 -6.31
N SER A 296 3.83 -5.80 -5.12
CA SER A 296 2.78 -6.61 -4.49
C SER A 296 1.43 -6.44 -5.18
N GLN A 297 0.96 -5.21 -5.45
CA GLN A 297 -0.31 -5.00 -6.14
C GLN A 297 -0.29 -5.57 -7.57
N ALA A 298 0.81 -5.41 -8.32
CA ALA A 298 0.96 -6.00 -9.66
C ALA A 298 0.93 -7.54 -9.64
N ASN A 299 1.45 -8.17 -8.59
CA ASN A 299 1.37 -9.61 -8.40
C ASN A 299 -0.05 -10.06 -8.04
N LEU A 300 -0.77 -9.31 -7.20
CA LEU A 300 -2.14 -9.64 -6.78
C LEU A 300 -3.16 -9.39 -7.91
N ALA A 301 -3.00 -8.33 -8.69
CA ALA A 301 -3.90 -7.97 -9.79
C ALA A 301 -3.99 -9.06 -10.88
N ARG A 302 -2.92 -9.84 -11.07
CA ARG A 302 -2.89 -11.01 -11.97
C ARG A 302 -3.84 -12.15 -11.55
N TRP A 303 -4.36 -12.15 -10.32
CA TRP A 303 -5.33 -13.14 -9.82
C TRP A 303 -6.78 -12.63 -9.88
N GLU A 304 -6.99 -11.40 -10.34
CA GLU A 304 -8.32 -10.80 -10.41
C GLU A 304 -9.03 -11.20 -11.71
N PRO A 305 -10.35 -11.49 -11.67
CA PRO A 305 -11.17 -11.50 -12.89
C PRO A 305 -11.13 -10.14 -13.57
N ALA A 306 -11.44 -10.11 -14.87
CA ALA A 306 -11.61 -8.86 -15.61
C ALA A 306 -12.68 -7.98 -14.95
N HIS A 307 -12.41 -6.69 -14.79
CA HIS A 307 -13.25 -5.77 -14.02
C HIS A 307 -13.10 -4.31 -14.50
N GLY A 308 -14.23 -3.62 -14.74
CA GLY A 308 -14.21 -2.25 -15.26
C GLY A 308 -13.44 -2.17 -16.59
N SER A 309 -12.47 -1.26 -16.68
CA SER A 309 -11.56 -1.12 -17.83
C SER A 309 -10.39 -2.12 -17.84
N PHE A 310 -10.21 -2.93 -16.80
CA PHE A 310 -9.10 -3.88 -16.69
C PHE A 310 -9.51 -5.22 -17.31
N GLY A 311 -9.10 -5.42 -18.57
CA GLY A 311 -9.39 -6.63 -19.34
C GLY A 311 -8.65 -7.88 -18.87
N PHE A 312 -9.00 -9.03 -19.45
CA PHE A 312 -8.25 -10.27 -19.24
C PHE A 312 -6.81 -10.14 -19.78
N ARG A 313 -5.81 -10.56 -18.98
CA ARG A 313 -4.37 -10.39 -19.27
C ARG A 313 -3.88 -8.93 -19.38
N HIS A 314 -4.51 -7.99 -18.65
CA HIS A 314 -4.03 -6.61 -18.53
C HIS A 314 -2.51 -6.54 -18.21
N PRO A 315 -1.73 -5.62 -18.82
CA PRO A 315 -0.26 -5.57 -18.71
C PRO A 315 0.23 -4.97 -17.38
N TYR A 316 -0.16 -5.56 -16.24
CA TYR A 316 0.23 -5.10 -14.90
C TYR A 316 1.75 -5.03 -14.67
N ASP A 317 2.56 -5.73 -15.46
CA ASP A 317 4.02 -5.61 -15.37
C ASP A 317 4.53 -4.25 -15.85
N GLN A 318 3.85 -3.57 -16.79
CA GLN A 318 4.28 -2.26 -17.29
C GLN A 318 4.08 -1.11 -16.28
N TYR A 319 3.12 -1.25 -15.35
CA TYR A 319 3.01 -0.32 -14.22
C TYR A 319 4.28 -0.31 -13.34
N LYS A 320 5.00 -1.44 -13.26
CA LYS A 320 6.30 -1.50 -12.57
C LYS A 320 7.43 -0.88 -13.41
N SER A 321 7.34 -0.95 -14.75
CA SER A 321 8.25 -0.24 -15.66
C SER A 321 8.11 1.27 -15.48
N VAL A 322 6.88 1.80 -15.52
CA VAL A 322 6.57 3.21 -15.21
C VAL A 322 7.05 3.57 -13.79
N GLY A 323 6.76 2.72 -12.79
CA GLY A 323 7.25 2.90 -11.42
C GLY A 323 8.78 2.94 -11.30
N ALA A 324 9.50 2.16 -12.12
CA ALA A 324 10.96 2.19 -12.18
C ALA A 324 11.48 3.49 -12.82
N ALA A 325 10.91 3.92 -13.95
CA ALA A 325 11.25 5.19 -14.59
C ALA A 325 11.01 6.39 -13.65
N MET A 326 9.85 6.42 -12.98
CA MET A 326 9.54 7.44 -11.97
C MET A 326 10.55 7.45 -10.82
N ARG A 327 11.02 6.28 -10.37
CA ARG A 327 12.09 6.20 -9.34
C ARG A 327 13.43 6.72 -9.85
N HIS A 328 13.81 6.44 -11.10
CA HIS A 328 15.02 7.00 -11.70
C HIS A 328 14.96 8.53 -11.75
N CYS A 329 13.83 9.12 -12.14
CA CYS A 329 13.60 10.56 -12.05
C CYS A 329 13.64 11.06 -10.59
N ALA A 330 13.01 10.34 -9.65
CA ALA A 330 12.94 10.73 -8.24
C ALA A 330 14.31 10.77 -7.55
N TYR A 331 15.30 9.96 -7.96
CA TYR A 331 16.67 10.07 -7.46
C TYR A 331 17.35 11.38 -7.91
N CYS A 332 17.09 11.85 -9.13
CA CYS A 332 17.59 13.15 -9.61
C CYS A 332 16.90 14.31 -8.87
N VAL A 333 15.60 14.19 -8.59
CA VAL A 333 14.86 15.15 -7.75
C VAL A 333 15.33 15.14 -6.29
N GLU A 334 15.72 13.99 -5.74
CA GLU A 334 16.32 13.88 -4.40
C GLU A 334 17.64 14.67 -4.33
N ALA A 335 18.52 14.49 -5.33
CA ALA A 335 19.77 15.27 -5.45
C ALA A 335 19.51 16.78 -5.58
N LEU A 336 18.54 17.17 -6.42
CA LEU A 336 18.10 18.57 -6.57
C LEU A 336 17.57 19.15 -5.24
N SER A 337 16.79 18.37 -4.49
CA SER A 337 16.30 18.75 -3.15
C SER A 337 17.44 18.91 -2.13
N GLY A 338 18.52 18.13 -2.30
CA GLY A 338 19.76 18.26 -1.53
C GLY A 338 20.46 19.59 -1.80
N CYS A 339 20.57 19.99 -3.07
CA CYS A 339 21.10 21.32 -3.44
C CYS A 339 20.22 22.47 -2.91
N ALA A 340 18.89 22.35 -3.00
CA ALA A 340 17.94 23.34 -2.45
C ALA A 340 18.06 23.52 -0.92
N ARG A 341 18.46 22.46 -0.20
CA ARG A 341 18.62 22.44 1.27
C ARG A 341 20.06 22.63 1.75
N SER A 342 21.01 22.80 0.82
CA SER A 342 22.42 23.04 1.13
C SER A 342 22.60 24.41 1.80
N GLU A 343 23.50 24.48 2.79
CA GLU A 343 24.00 25.75 3.34
C GLU A 343 24.92 26.46 2.33
N ILE A 344 25.61 25.68 1.48
CA ILE A 344 26.44 26.18 0.37
C ILE A 344 25.54 26.35 -0.84
N GLN A 345 25.09 27.59 -1.10
CA GLN A 345 24.30 27.97 -2.27
C GLN A 345 25.06 29.01 -3.12
N ALA A 346 24.70 29.14 -4.39
CA ALA A 346 25.21 30.22 -5.23
C ALA A 346 24.68 31.58 -4.72
N PRO A 347 25.43 32.69 -4.84
CA PRO A 347 24.94 34.02 -4.46
C PRO A 347 23.68 34.43 -5.23
N ASP A 348 22.79 35.21 -4.60
CA ASP A 348 21.47 35.50 -5.19
C ASP A 348 21.52 36.40 -6.45
N HIS A 349 22.63 37.11 -6.69
CA HIS A 349 22.87 37.78 -7.98
C HIS A 349 23.17 36.79 -9.12
N VAL A 350 23.92 35.72 -8.84
CA VAL A 350 24.20 34.64 -9.78
C VAL A 350 22.94 33.79 -10.02
N LYS A 351 22.20 33.42 -8.96
CA LYS A 351 20.94 32.66 -9.07
C LYS A 351 19.95 33.33 -10.03
N ARG A 352 19.76 34.65 -9.92
CA ARG A 352 18.84 35.42 -10.79
C ARG A 352 19.14 35.30 -12.29
N ARG A 353 20.35 34.91 -12.69
CA ARG A 353 20.73 34.73 -14.11
C ARG A 353 20.03 33.56 -14.78
N LEU A 354 19.69 32.49 -14.03
CA LEU A 354 19.03 31.29 -14.55
C LEU A 354 17.67 30.99 -13.88
N ALA A 355 17.27 31.73 -12.85
CA ALA A 355 16.02 31.52 -12.12
C ALA A 355 14.79 31.38 -13.05
N GLY A 356 14.65 32.25 -14.04
CA GLY A 356 13.54 32.21 -15.01
C GLY A 356 13.55 30.95 -15.89
N GLY A 357 14.71 30.59 -16.46
CA GLY A 357 14.86 29.40 -17.29
C GLY A 357 14.65 28.10 -16.51
N CYS A 358 15.22 28.02 -15.30
CA CYS A 358 15.00 26.88 -14.41
C CYS A 358 13.54 26.76 -13.96
N ALA A 359 12.88 27.86 -13.59
CA ALA A 359 11.46 27.83 -13.23
C ALA A 359 10.57 27.41 -14.42
N SER A 360 10.89 27.89 -15.64
CA SER A 360 10.21 27.49 -16.87
C SER A 360 10.34 25.98 -17.11
N VAL A 361 11.56 25.43 -17.11
CA VAL A 361 11.79 23.99 -17.28
C VAL A 361 11.12 23.17 -16.18
N ALA A 362 11.18 23.59 -14.91
CA ALA A 362 10.52 22.91 -13.81
C ALA A 362 8.99 22.84 -13.98
N ALA A 363 8.37 23.94 -14.42
CA ALA A 363 6.94 23.98 -14.71
C ALA A 363 6.56 23.09 -15.91
N ARG A 364 7.38 23.04 -16.97
CA ARG A 364 7.16 22.14 -18.12
C ARG A 364 7.33 20.67 -17.74
N CYS A 365 8.36 20.32 -16.98
CA CYS A 365 8.56 18.98 -16.42
C CYS A 365 7.35 18.53 -15.58
N ALA A 366 6.84 19.41 -14.72
CA ALA A 366 5.65 19.12 -13.92
C ALA A 366 4.37 19.04 -14.74
N LEU A 367 4.23 19.83 -15.82
CA LEU A 367 3.12 19.73 -16.77
C LEU A 367 3.12 18.37 -17.47
N VAL A 368 4.26 17.91 -18.01
CA VAL A 368 4.39 16.59 -18.64
C VAL A 368 4.02 15.47 -17.68
N LEU A 369 4.53 15.49 -16.44
CA LEU A 369 4.19 14.49 -15.42
C LEU A 369 2.70 14.52 -15.01
N ARG A 370 2.07 15.70 -15.00
CA ARG A 370 0.62 15.82 -14.72
C ARG A 370 -0.23 15.32 -15.90
N GLU A 371 0.14 15.62 -17.13
CA GLU A 371 -0.59 15.13 -18.31
C GLU A 371 -0.40 13.61 -18.48
N ALA A 372 0.79 13.06 -18.21
CA ALA A 372 1.01 11.62 -18.12
C ALA A 372 0.19 10.98 -16.99
N SER A 373 0.03 11.66 -15.85
CA SER A 373 -0.85 11.24 -14.75
C SER A 373 -2.33 11.21 -15.18
N ILE A 374 -2.79 12.23 -15.90
CA ILE A 374 -4.15 12.32 -16.46
C ILE A 374 -4.39 11.22 -17.48
N SER A 375 -3.49 11.06 -18.46
CA SER A 375 -3.47 9.99 -19.47
C SER A 375 -3.62 8.61 -18.82
N VAL A 376 -2.79 8.30 -17.83
CA VAL A 376 -2.91 7.04 -17.08
C VAL A 376 -4.24 6.97 -16.32
N ALA A 377 -4.61 7.99 -15.53
CA ALA A 377 -5.82 7.94 -14.70
C ALA A 377 -7.13 7.82 -15.49
N ALA A 378 -7.19 8.35 -16.71
CA ALA A 378 -8.32 8.24 -17.63
C ALA A 378 -8.23 6.99 -18.54
N MET A 379 -7.06 6.35 -18.65
CA MET A 379 -6.73 5.34 -19.66
C MET A 379 -6.91 5.85 -21.09
N THR A 380 -6.43 7.06 -21.35
CA THR A 380 -6.55 7.74 -22.65
C THR A 380 -5.21 8.28 -23.13
N THR A 381 -4.90 8.13 -24.42
CA THR A 381 -3.84 8.90 -25.08
C THR A 381 -4.38 10.28 -25.47
N SER A 382 -3.52 11.30 -25.37
CA SER A 382 -3.88 12.72 -25.50
C SER A 382 -2.75 13.47 -26.20
N TRP A 383 -3.06 14.18 -27.29
CA TRP A 383 -2.10 15.04 -28.01
C TRP A 383 -1.45 16.11 -27.11
N ALA A 384 -2.09 16.46 -25.99
CA ALA A 384 -1.57 17.43 -25.04
C ALA A 384 -0.31 16.92 -24.30
N LEU A 385 -0.14 15.59 -24.18
CA LEU A 385 1.09 15.00 -23.65
C LEU A 385 2.26 15.23 -24.60
N ASP A 386 2.06 14.94 -25.89
CA ASP A 386 3.05 15.15 -26.95
C ASP A 386 3.44 16.63 -27.07
N LEU A 387 2.45 17.54 -27.01
CA LEU A 387 2.71 18.99 -26.97
C LEU A 387 3.54 19.36 -25.73
N ALA A 388 3.16 18.91 -24.55
CA ALA A 388 3.87 19.25 -23.31
C ALA A 388 5.33 18.77 -23.34
N VAL A 389 5.60 17.60 -23.93
CA VAL A 389 6.97 17.07 -24.15
C VAL A 389 7.75 17.96 -25.12
N ALA A 390 7.14 18.37 -26.24
CA ALA A 390 7.78 19.28 -27.20
C ALA A 390 8.10 20.65 -26.59
N GLU A 391 7.20 21.20 -25.77
CA GLU A 391 7.41 22.46 -25.05
C GLU A 391 8.48 22.34 -23.95
N MET A 392 8.52 21.22 -23.23
CA MET A 392 9.59 20.89 -22.26
C MET A 392 10.95 20.86 -22.95
N ASN A 393 11.07 20.13 -24.07
CA ASN A 393 12.33 20.01 -24.80
C ASN A 393 12.79 21.34 -25.40
N THR A 394 11.87 22.20 -25.82
CA THR A 394 12.20 23.58 -26.23
C THR A 394 12.78 24.38 -25.07
N ALA A 395 12.12 24.39 -23.91
CA ALA A 395 12.61 25.10 -22.72
C ALA A 395 13.96 24.56 -22.20
N VAL A 396 14.20 23.24 -22.31
CA VAL A 396 15.48 22.62 -21.97
C VAL A 396 16.59 23.07 -22.91
N GLN A 397 16.33 23.21 -24.22
CA GLN A 397 17.31 23.72 -25.18
C GLN A 397 17.67 25.19 -24.91
N GLU A 398 16.68 26.02 -24.60
CA GLU A 398 16.89 27.42 -24.18
C GLU A 398 17.77 27.47 -22.92
N LEU A 399 17.41 26.73 -21.87
CA LEU A 399 18.17 26.67 -20.61
C LEU A 399 19.60 26.14 -20.80
N GLN A 400 19.80 25.14 -21.66
CA GLN A 400 21.14 24.68 -22.04
C GLN A 400 21.96 25.75 -22.75
N SER A 401 21.33 26.60 -23.58
CA SER A 401 22.01 27.69 -24.27
C SER A 401 22.45 28.79 -23.29
N ASP A 402 21.59 29.16 -22.35
CA ASP A 402 21.92 30.14 -21.29
C ASP A 402 22.99 29.61 -20.34
N LEU A 403 22.91 28.32 -19.95
CA LEU A 403 23.91 27.67 -19.10
C LEU A 403 25.31 27.66 -19.76
N ARG A 404 25.38 27.46 -21.08
CA ARG A 404 26.64 27.53 -21.85
C ARG A 404 27.17 28.97 -21.98
N ALA A 405 26.29 29.96 -22.06
CA ALA A 405 26.67 31.37 -22.15
C ALA A 405 27.03 32.01 -20.80
N LEU A 406 26.58 31.43 -19.68
CA LEU A 406 26.74 31.98 -18.34
C LEU A 406 28.21 32.23 -17.93
N PRO A 407 29.19 31.32 -18.13
CA PRO A 407 30.58 31.56 -17.72
C PRO A 407 31.17 32.82 -18.36
N SER A 408 30.94 33.03 -19.67
CA SER A 408 31.44 34.20 -20.39
C SER A 408 30.83 35.49 -19.84
N LYS A 409 29.50 35.52 -19.63
CA LYS A 409 28.78 36.66 -19.05
C LYS A 409 29.31 37.03 -17.66
N LEU A 410 29.57 36.04 -16.79
CA LEU A 410 30.12 36.27 -15.44
C LEU A 410 31.56 36.80 -15.44
N VAL A 411 32.40 36.35 -16.38
CA VAL A 411 33.77 36.84 -16.53
C VAL A 411 33.81 38.29 -17.07
N GLU A 412 32.91 38.63 -17.99
CA GLU A 412 32.82 39.97 -18.58
C GLU A 412 32.20 41.02 -17.63
N GLU A 413 31.18 40.64 -16.86
CA GLU A 413 30.41 41.59 -16.02
C GLU A 413 30.91 41.72 -14.58
N GLU A 414 31.54 40.68 -14.01
CA GLU A 414 31.89 40.63 -12.59
C GLU A 414 33.38 40.31 -12.37
N SER A 415 33.76 39.03 -12.42
CA SER A 415 35.16 38.59 -12.29
C SER A 415 35.32 37.10 -12.62
N PRO A 416 36.56 36.63 -12.88
CA PRO A 416 36.83 35.19 -13.01
C PRO A 416 36.45 34.35 -11.77
N ALA A 417 36.36 34.95 -10.59
CA ALA A 417 35.97 34.27 -9.36
C ALA A 417 34.46 33.97 -9.29
N ALA A 418 33.61 34.79 -9.92
CA ALA A 418 32.16 34.60 -9.94
C ALA A 418 31.73 33.27 -10.62
N VAL A 419 32.57 32.73 -11.51
CA VAL A 419 32.37 31.40 -12.11
C VAL A 419 32.49 30.28 -11.07
N LEU A 420 33.33 30.44 -10.04
CA LEU A 420 33.46 29.48 -8.93
C LEU A 420 32.24 29.55 -8.01
N ASP A 421 31.74 30.77 -7.73
CA ASP A 421 30.52 30.98 -6.94
C ASP A 421 29.26 30.44 -7.64
N ALA A 422 29.30 30.31 -8.96
CA ALA A 422 28.25 29.71 -9.78
C ALA A 422 28.21 28.17 -9.79
N VAL A 423 29.19 27.45 -9.22
CA VAL A 423 29.29 25.97 -9.29
C VAL A 423 28.02 25.25 -8.81
N GLN A 424 27.37 25.73 -7.74
CA GLN A 424 26.11 25.17 -7.27
C GLN A 424 24.95 25.42 -8.24
N LEU A 425 24.94 26.58 -8.92
CA LEU A 425 23.93 26.90 -9.93
C LEU A 425 24.11 26.03 -11.19
N PHE A 426 25.36 25.80 -11.63
CA PHE A 426 25.65 24.84 -12.70
C PHE A 426 25.18 23.43 -12.34
N THR A 427 25.40 22.99 -11.09
CA THR A 427 24.97 21.68 -10.59
C THR A 427 23.45 21.55 -10.60
N VAL A 428 22.74 22.53 -10.02
CA VAL A 428 21.26 22.57 -9.98
C VAL A 428 20.64 22.57 -11.38
N THR A 429 21.18 23.40 -12.27
CA THR A 429 20.67 23.49 -13.65
C THR A 429 20.92 22.18 -14.42
N SER A 430 22.08 21.56 -14.24
CA SER A 430 22.40 20.26 -14.86
C SER A 430 21.52 19.13 -14.32
N LEU A 431 21.22 19.12 -13.01
CA LEU A 431 20.29 18.17 -12.40
C LEU A 431 18.86 18.35 -12.92
N LEU A 432 18.42 19.59 -13.17
CA LEU A 432 17.09 19.87 -13.74
C LEU A 432 16.98 19.42 -15.21
N ILE A 433 18.04 19.65 -16.01
CA ILE A 433 18.13 19.12 -17.38
C ILE A 433 18.09 17.58 -17.35
N GLU A 434 18.84 16.94 -16.45
CA GLU A 434 18.82 15.49 -16.27
C GLU A 434 17.43 14.97 -15.83
N VAL A 435 16.75 15.65 -14.91
CA VAL A 435 15.35 15.37 -14.53
C VAL A 435 14.43 15.37 -15.77
N SER A 436 14.61 16.33 -16.67
CA SER A 436 13.82 16.45 -17.91
C SER A 436 14.00 15.20 -18.78
N THR A 437 15.24 14.77 -19.03
CA THR A 437 15.56 13.53 -19.74
C THR A 437 14.98 12.28 -19.06
N ARG A 438 14.92 12.25 -17.72
CA ARG A 438 14.29 11.14 -16.97
C ARG A 438 12.77 11.16 -17.05
N ILE A 439 12.15 12.30 -17.29
CA ILE A 439 10.70 12.42 -17.52
C ILE A 439 10.33 11.90 -18.90
N GLU A 440 11.15 12.11 -19.94
CA GLU A 440 10.95 11.45 -21.25
C GLU A 440 10.89 9.92 -21.09
N SER A 441 11.82 9.34 -20.31
CA SER A 441 11.80 7.89 -20.01
C SER A 441 10.57 7.44 -19.19
N VAL A 442 9.88 8.34 -18.50
CA VAL A 442 8.57 8.05 -17.86
C VAL A 442 7.47 8.05 -18.90
N VAL A 443 7.48 9.00 -19.84
CA VAL A 443 6.52 9.07 -20.96
C VAL A 443 6.64 7.83 -21.86
N ASP A 444 7.85 7.46 -22.29
CA ASP A 444 8.10 6.21 -23.07
C ASP A 444 7.49 4.96 -22.41
N ALA A 445 7.61 4.88 -21.08
CA ALA A 445 7.05 3.78 -20.29
C ALA A 445 5.53 3.85 -20.16
N VAL A 446 4.95 5.07 -20.12
CA VAL A 446 3.50 5.31 -20.16
C VAL A 446 2.93 4.97 -21.54
N ASP A 447 3.60 5.30 -22.64
CA ASP A 447 3.16 4.95 -24.00
C ASP A 447 3.26 3.44 -24.26
N THR A 448 4.31 2.80 -23.75
CA THR A 448 4.44 1.34 -23.71
C THR A 448 3.31 0.69 -22.91
N LEU A 449 2.87 1.30 -21.80
CA LEU A 449 1.71 0.85 -21.05
C LEU A 449 0.40 1.10 -21.83
N ALA A 450 0.22 2.29 -22.40
CA ALA A 450 -0.99 2.72 -23.10
C ALA A 450 -1.28 1.86 -24.33
N SER A 451 -0.26 1.62 -25.16
CA SER A 451 -0.33 0.76 -26.34
C SER A 451 -0.66 -0.70 -25.99
N LEU A 452 -0.03 -1.27 -24.95
CA LEU A 452 -0.29 -2.65 -24.52
C LEU A 452 -1.60 -2.82 -23.74
N ALA A 453 -2.11 -1.75 -23.10
CA ALA A 453 -3.37 -1.77 -22.36
C ALA A 453 -4.58 -1.38 -23.23
N GLY A 454 -4.35 -0.85 -24.44
CA GLY A 454 -5.42 -0.38 -25.33
C GLY A 454 -6.10 0.89 -24.83
N PHE A 455 -5.32 1.88 -24.41
CA PHE A 455 -5.85 3.21 -24.06
C PHE A 455 -6.60 3.83 -25.25
N ARG A 456 -7.66 4.58 -24.96
CA ARG A 456 -8.49 5.25 -26.00
C ARG A 456 -7.83 6.57 -26.42
N SER A 457 -7.88 6.94 -27.68
CA SER A 457 -7.56 8.32 -28.07
C SER A 457 -8.70 9.25 -27.64
N SER A 458 -8.38 10.32 -26.91
CA SER A 458 -9.35 11.35 -26.51
C SER A 458 -9.76 12.27 -27.68
N ASP A 459 -9.11 12.15 -28.83
CA ASP A 459 -9.40 12.97 -30.02
C ASP A 459 -10.59 12.44 -30.83
N VAL A 460 -10.92 11.14 -30.71
CA VAL A 460 -12.02 10.50 -31.47
C VAL A 460 -13.40 10.83 -30.88
N GLU A 461 -13.50 11.06 -29.57
CA GLU A 461 -14.79 11.34 -28.90
C GLU A 461 -15.41 12.70 -29.31
N LYS A 462 -14.66 13.59 -29.99
CA LYS A 462 -15.20 14.87 -30.49
C LYS A 462 -16.00 14.76 -31.79
N ASP A 463 -15.78 13.72 -32.59
CA ASP A 463 -16.45 13.59 -33.90
C ASP A 463 -17.80 12.85 -33.77
N GLU A 464 -17.91 11.83 -32.90
CA GLU A 464 -19.17 11.05 -32.73
C GLU A 464 -20.33 11.89 -32.12
N ASP A 465 -20.02 12.84 -31.23
CA ASP A 465 -21.01 13.78 -30.68
C ASP A 465 -21.49 14.82 -31.73
N SER A 466 -20.80 14.98 -32.87
CA SER A 466 -21.18 15.94 -33.93
C SER A 466 -22.05 15.32 -35.04
N GLU A 467 -21.86 14.04 -35.36
CA GLU A 467 -22.62 13.37 -36.43
C GLU A 467 -24.04 12.96 -36.01
N THR A 468 -24.30 12.81 -34.71
CA THR A 468 -25.59 12.31 -34.21
C THR A 468 -26.72 13.36 -34.13
N GLU A 469 -26.42 14.66 -34.00
CA GLU A 469 -27.46 15.71 -34.00
C GLU A 469 -27.93 16.13 -35.40
N THR A 470 -27.12 15.92 -36.45
CA THR A 470 -27.41 16.49 -37.79
C THR A 470 -28.36 15.63 -38.65
N LYS A 471 -28.76 14.44 -38.19
CA LYS A 471 -29.54 13.47 -39.01
C LYS A 471 -31.04 13.35 -38.68
N VAL A 472 -31.60 14.26 -37.88
CA VAL A 472 -33.05 14.31 -37.57
C VAL A 472 -33.63 15.71 -37.78
N LYS A 473 -33.83 16.10 -39.06
CA LYS A 473 -34.98 16.88 -39.57
C LYS A 473 -34.76 17.31 -41.03
N GLN A 474 -35.49 16.67 -41.95
CA GLN A 474 -36.00 17.34 -43.14
C GLN A 474 -37.41 16.79 -43.44
N PRO A 475 -38.41 17.65 -43.73
CA PRO A 475 -39.79 17.23 -43.91
C PRO A 475 -40.05 16.68 -45.32
N VAL A 476 -41.07 15.84 -45.44
CA VAL A 476 -41.59 15.35 -46.72
C VAL A 476 -42.30 16.48 -47.47
N SER A 477 -42.07 16.56 -48.78
CA SER A 477 -42.86 17.36 -49.71
C SER A 477 -42.79 16.72 -51.11
N ASP A 478 -43.91 16.14 -51.56
CA ASP A 478 -44.15 15.85 -52.99
C ASP A 478 -44.21 17.17 -53.79
N PRO A 479 -43.88 17.13 -55.10
CA PRO A 479 -45.01 17.13 -56.05
C PRO A 479 -44.79 16.33 -57.35
N ASP A 480 -45.94 15.91 -57.91
CA ASP A 480 -46.31 15.74 -59.32
C ASP A 480 -45.27 15.41 -60.40
N SER A 481 -45.57 14.35 -61.15
CA SER A 481 -45.25 14.27 -62.59
C SER A 481 -46.38 13.56 -63.36
N ASP A 482 -47.12 14.32 -64.17
CA ASP A 482 -48.01 13.82 -65.21
C ASP A 482 -47.20 13.38 -66.44
N GLU A 483 -47.45 12.18 -66.97
CA GLU A 483 -47.78 11.89 -68.39
C GLU A 483 -47.88 10.36 -68.66
N PRO A 484 -48.54 9.90 -69.76
CA PRO A 484 -49.44 8.74 -69.64
C PRO A 484 -49.19 7.55 -70.60
N GLU A 485 -50.14 6.60 -70.51
CA GLU A 485 -50.55 5.56 -71.48
C GLU A 485 -49.92 4.15 -71.49
N LYS A 486 -50.75 3.22 -70.99
CA LYS A 486 -51.20 1.96 -71.64
C LYS A 486 -50.15 0.88 -72.01
N LYS A 487 -50.31 -0.29 -71.37
CA LYS A 487 -51.11 -1.40 -71.96
C LYS A 487 -51.45 -2.52 -70.97
N HIS A 488 -52.72 -2.90 -70.92
CA HIS A 488 -53.23 -4.17 -70.38
C HIS A 488 -53.08 -5.28 -71.44
N ILE A 489 -52.39 -6.40 -71.11
CA ILE A 489 -52.61 -7.80 -71.60
C ILE A 489 -51.93 -8.74 -70.55
N GLU A 490 -52.35 -9.96 -70.20
CA GLU A 490 -53.67 -10.54 -69.87
C GLU A 490 -53.45 -11.93 -69.19
N GLN A 491 -54.42 -12.42 -68.38
CA GLN A 491 -54.69 -13.80 -67.90
C GLN A 491 -53.55 -14.84 -67.72
N VAL A 492 -53.43 -15.40 -66.50
CA VAL A 492 -54.12 -16.65 -66.08
C VAL A 492 -54.62 -16.47 -64.66
#